data_AF-G8SGR9-F1
#
_entry.id   AF-G8SGR9-F1
#
_cell.length_a   1.000
_cell.length_b   1.000
_cell.length_c   1.000
_cell.angle_alpha   90.00
_cell.angle_beta   90.00
_cell.angle_gamma   90.00
#
_symmetry.space_group_name_H-M   'P 1'
#
loop_
_entity.id
_entity.type
_entity.pdbx_description
1 polymer ?
#
loop_
_entity_poly.entity_id
_entity_poly.type
_entity_poly.pdbx_seq_one_letter_code
_entity_poly.pdbx_strand_id
1 'polypeptide(L)'
;MGPAAWWLEAGTLVAAGLVLFGARSDLERTAYLWFAVLGVVLACVDIAVRRLPNLLTAFWGAGLLAGLLIPALAQHRFTSWLQALALGIVLTVLFGLVALVRPGQLGWGDVRAIGVAGIALGWLGWAAAYAGIFLSFTFALIFVILRGRAHRKQAVRFGPFLVAGAVVVCALMPTVQ
;
A
#
# COMPACT_ATOMS: atom_id res chain seq x y z
N MET A 1 5.90 27.24 -2.33
CA MET A 1 5.16 26.97 -1.09
C MET A 1 4.92 25.47 -1.02
N GLY A 2 5.80 24.73 -0.37
CA GLY A 2 5.63 23.28 -0.23
C GLY A 2 4.38 22.97 0.61
N PRO A 3 3.72 21.81 0.40
CA PRO A 3 2.66 21.39 1.31
C PRO A 3 3.16 21.46 2.75
N ALA A 4 2.37 22.05 3.64
CA ALA A 4 2.80 22.36 4.99
C ALA A 4 3.26 21.08 5.73
N ALA A 5 4.38 21.15 6.45
CA ALA A 5 5.06 19.99 7.04
C ALA A 5 4.15 19.10 7.92
N TRP A 6 3.08 19.66 8.47
CA TRP A 6 2.13 18.94 9.34
C TRP A 6 1.31 17.84 8.64
N TRP A 7 1.15 17.87 7.30
CA TRP A 7 0.39 16.84 6.57
C TRP A 7 1.07 15.47 6.63
N LEU A 8 2.40 15.46 6.62
CA LEU A 8 3.22 14.25 6.74
C LEU A 8 3.12 13.65 8.13
N GLU A 9 3.26 14.50 9.15
CA GLU A 9 3.20 14.08 10.55
C GLU A 9 1.80 13.57 10.90
N ALA A 10 0.75 14.30 10.53
CA ALA A 10 -0.63 13.89 10.75
C ALA A 10 -0.97 12.59 10.00
N GLY A 11 -0.57 12.47 8.74
CA GLY A 11 -0.80 11.25 7.94
C GLY A 11 -0.09 10.03 8.53
N THR A 12 1.16 10.20 8.97
CA THR A 12 1.95 9.12 9.59
C THR A 12 1.36 8.72 10.95
N LEU A 13 0.97 9.70 11.78
CA LEU A 13 0.34 9.45 13.07
C LEU A 13 -0.99 8.71 12.93
N VAL A 14 -1.83 9.11 11.98
CA VAL A 14 -3.10 8.42 11.71
C VAL A 14 -2.84 7.01 11.21
N ALA A 15 -1.93 6.82 10.26
CA ALA A 15 -1.60 5.51 9.73
C ALA A 15 -1.01 4.58 10.81
N ALA A 16 -0.11 5.09 11.65
CA ALA A 16 0.47 4.36 12.77
C ALA A 16 -0.60 4.01 13.83
N GLY A 17 -1.46 4.97 14.20
CA GLY A 17 -2.56 4.76 15.14
C GLY A 17 -3.54 3.70 14.66
N LEU A 18 -3.90 3.73 13.36
CA LEU A 18 -4.75 2.73 12.73
C LEU A 18 -4.13 1.33 12.77
N VAL A 19 -2.84 1.20 12.48
CA VAL A 19 -2.14 -0.09 12.57
C VAL A 19 -2.04 -0.61 14.01
N LEU A 20 -1.83 0.29 14.98
CA LEU A 20 -1.76 -0.08 16.40
C LEU A 20 -3.11 -0.49 16.99
N PHE A 21 -4.22 0.00 16.44
CA PHE A 21 -5.55 -0.36 16.89
C PHE A 21 -5.95 -1.80 16.52
N GLY A 22 -5.40 -2.35 15.44
CA GLY A 22 -5.70 -3.71 14.99
C GLY A 22 -5.26 -4.79 16.00
N ALA A 23 -6.15 -5.76 16.26
CA ALA A 23 -5.84 -6.92 17.11
C ALA A 23 -4.86 -7.86 16.40
N ARG A 24 -3.56 -7.70 16.68
CA ARG A 24 -2.45 -8.44 16.06
C ARG A 24 -1.36 -8.73 17.08
N SER A 25 -0.51 -9.72 16.78
CA SER A 25 0.72 -9.98 17.55
C SER A 25 1.71 -8.82 17.42
N ASP A 26 2.57 -8.62 18.43
CA ASP A 26 3.54 -7.51 18.44
C ASP A 26 4.50 -7.54 17.24
N LEU A 27 4.85 -8.73 16.78
CA LEU A 27 5.70 -8.95 15.60
C LEU A 27 5.00 -8.49 14.32
N GLU A 28 3.73 -8.85 14.13
CA GLU A 28 2.94 -8.39 12.98
C GLU A 28 2.75 -6.88 13.02
N ARG A 29 2.45 -6.28 14.19
CA ARG A 29 2.34 -4.82 14.36
C ARG A 29 3.58 -4.11 13.87
N THR A 30 4.76 -4.61 14.21
CA THR A 30 6.05 -4.03 13.78
C THR A 30 6.18 -4.03 12.25
N ALA A 31 5.83 -5.14 11.58
CA ALA A 31 5.88 -5.23 10.13
C ALA A 31 4.88 -4.28 9.45
N TYR A 32 3.68 -4.12 10.02
CA TYR A 32 2.67 -3.21 9.48
C TYR A 32 2.95 -1.73 9.78
N LEU A 33 3.64 -1.41 10.89
CA LEU A 33 4.12 -0.06 11.17
C LEU A 33 5.18 0.33 10.15
N TRP A 34 6.11 -0.57 9.84
CA TRP A 34 7.08 -0.39 8.75
C TRP A 34 6.37 -0.10 7.42
N PHE A 35 5.35 -0.89 7.09
CA PHE A 35 4.55 -0.70 5.89
C PHE A 35 3.85 0.68 5.86
N ALA A 36 3.19 1.07 6.95
CA ALA A 36 2.43 2.31 7.04
C ALA A 36 3.34 3.54 6.97
N VAL A 37 4.42 3.58 7.77
CA VAL A 37 5.32 4.73 7.85
C VAL A 37 6.02 4.96 6.51
N LEU A 38 6.66 3.92 5.95
CA LEU A 38 7.32 4.05 4.65
C LEU A 38 6.33 4.26 3.50
N GLY A 39 5.13 3.69 3.58
CA GLY A 39 4.07 3.92 2.61
C GLY A 39 3.64 5.39 2.55
N VAL A 40 3.47 6.04 3.70
CA VAL A 40 3.15 7.48 3.77
C VAL A 40 4.29 8.32 3.21
N VAL A 41 5.55 8.02 3.58
CA VAL A 41 6.73 8.72 3.05
C VAL A 41 6.80 8.58 1.53
N LEU A 42 6.65 7.36 1.01
CA LEU A 42 6.65 7.08 -0.43
C LEU A 42 5.51 7.79 -1.15
N ALA A 43 4.30 7.80 -0.59
CA ALA A 43 3.16 8.52 -1.14
C ALA A 43 3.43 10.04 -1.23
N CYS A 44 4.07 10.63 -0.23
CA CYS A 44 4.43 12.04 -0.25
C CYS A 44 5.56 12.35 -1.24
N VAL A 45 6.58 11.48 -1.32
CA VAL A 45 7.63 11.59 -2.34
C VAL A 45 7.05 11.47 -3.74
N ASP A 46 6.08 10.56 -3.94
CA ASP A 46 5.38 10.41 -5.22
C ASP A 46 4.65 11.71 -5.60
N ILE A 47 3.92 12.31 -4.65
CA ILE A 47 3.25 13.60 -4.84
C ILE A 47 4.26 14.72 -5.16
N ALA A 48 5.40 14.77 -4.47
CA ALA A 48 6.36 15.86 -4.59
C ALA A 48 7.24 15.77 -5.85
N VAL A 49 7.83 14.60 -6.12
CA VAL A 49 8.93 14.44 -7.09
C VAL A 49 8.43 13.84 -8.42
N ARG A 50 7.20 13.32 -8.47
CA ARG A 50 6.63 12.64 -9.65
C ARG A 50 7.45 11.43 -10.14
N ARG A 51 8.37 10.91 -9.32
CA ARG A 51 9.24 9.78 -9.61
C ARG A 51 9.44 8.98 -8.34
N LEU A 52 9.05 7.70 -8.37
CA LEU A 52 9.24 6.79 -7.26
C LEU A 52 10.65 6.15 -7.36
N PRO A 53 11.52 6.30 -6.36
CA PRO A 53 12.84 5.67 -6.38
C PRO A 53 12.69 4.14 -6.26
N ASN A 54 13.24 3.41 -7.23
CA ASN A 54 13.12 1.94 -7.29
C ASN A 54 13.65 1.26 -6.01
N LEU A 55 14.77 1.74 -5.48
CA LEU A 55 15.40 1.15 -4.29
C LEU A 55 14.53 1.30 -3.03
N LEU A 56 13.91 2.47 -2.81
CA LEU A 56 13.06 2.68 -1.64
C LEU A 56 11.82 1.78 -1.67
N THR A 57 11.25 1.56 -2.86
CA THR A 57 10.07 0.70 -3.00
C THR A 57 10.42 -0.77 -2.78
N ALA A 58 11.59 -1.20 -3.28
CA ALA A 58 12.11 -2.53 -3.02
C ALA A 58 12.41 -2.73 -1.53
N PHE A 59 13.01 -1.73 -0.87
CA PHE A 59 13.27 -1.74 0.57
C PHE A 59 11.98 -1.80 1.40
N TRP A 60 10.95 -1.06 0.98
CA TRP A 60 9.63 -1.09 1.59
C TRP A 60 9.01 -2.50 1.54
N GLY A 61 8.97 -3.11 0.36
CA GLY A 61 8.44 -4.47 0.18
C GLY A 61 9.28 -5.56 0.86
N ALA A 62 10.60 -5.48 0.75
CA ALA A 62 11.52 -6.45 1.36
C ALA A 62 11.44 -6.42 2.89
N GLY A 63 11.40 -5.23 3.49
CA GLY A 63 11.26 -5.08 4.94
C GLY A 63 9.92 -5.63 5.45
N LEU A 64 8.83 -5.43 4.69
CA LEU A 64 7.54 -6.03 5.02
C LEU A 64 7.58 -7.57 4.94
N LEU A 65 8.08 -8.15 3.84
CA LEU A 65 8.18 -9.61 3.68
C LEU A 65 9.06 -10.25 4.76
N ALA A 66 10.20 -9.63 5.06
CA ALA A 66 11.10 -10.10 6.11
C ALA A 66 10.44 -9.98 7.49
N GLY A 67 9.75 -8.87 7.78
CA GLY A 67 9.03 -8.66 9.02
C GLY A 67 7.91 -9.69 9.24
N LEU A 68 7.20 -10.07 8.17
CA LEU A 68 6.15 -11.10 8.21
C LEU A 68 6.70 -12.54 8.25
N LEU A 69 7.97 -12.76 7.89
CA LEU A 69 8.57 -14.10 7.94
C LEU A 69 8.72 -14.60 9.38
N ILE A 70 9.03 -13.70 10.33
CA ILE A 70 9.18 -14.05 11.74
C ILE A 70 7.88 -14.63 12.32
N PRO A 71 6.72 -13.94 12.26
CA PRO A 71 5.45 -14.53 12.72
C PRO A 71 5.03 -15.73 11.87
N ALA A 72 5.38 -15.80 10.58
CA ALA A 72 5.09 -16.97 9.76
C ALA A 72 5.78 -18.24 10.29
N LEU A 73 7.04 -18.13 10.71
CA LEU A 73 7.80 -19.24 11.30
C LEU A 73 7.31 -19.56 12.71
N ALA A 74 7.05 -18.53 13.53
CA ALA A 74 6.63 -18.71 14.92
C ALA A 74 5.22 -19.30 15.08
N GLN A 75 4.31 -19.01 14.14
CA GLN A 75 2.89 -19.42 14.20
C GLN A 75 2.54 -20.50 13.16
N HIS A 76 3.53 -21.08 12.47
CA HIS A 76 3.34 -22.03 11.37
C HIS A 76 2.46 -21.52 10.22
N ARG A 77 2.45 -20.20 9.97
CA ARG A 77 1.66 -19.53 8.93
C ARG A 77 2.42 -19.32 7.62
N PHE A 78 3.27 -20.28 7.26
CA PHE A 78 4.08 -20.18 6.04
C PHE A 78 3.23 -20.10 4.78
N THR A 79 2.06 -20.75 4.77
CA THR A 79 1.09 -20.65 3.67
C THR A 79 0.58 -19.22 3.48
N SER A 80 0.28 -18.49 4.56
CA SER A 80 -0.12 -17.07 4.50
C SER A 80 1.02 -16.18 3.99
N TRP A 81 2.27 -16.51 4.34
CA TRP A 81 3.44 -15.82 3.82
C TRP A 81 3.60 -16.01 2.30
N LEU A 82 3.46 -17.25 1.81
CA LEU A 82 3.48 -17.56 0.39
C LEU A 82 2.32 -16.91 -0.35
N GLN A 83 1.13 -16.90 0.25
CA GLN A 83 -0.03 -16.21 -0.31
C GLN A 83 0.20 -14.70 -0.43
N ALA A 84 0.79 -14.06 0.59
CA ALA A 84 1.18 -12.65 0.55
C ALA A 84 2.14 -12.37 -0.61
N LEU A 85 3.18 -13.20 -0.75
CA LEU A 85 4.14 -13.10 -1.85
C LEU A 85 3.47 -13.28 -3.21
N ALA A 86 2.62 -14.31 -3.36
CA ALA A 86 1.90 -14.60 -4.58
C ALA A 86 0.96 -13.46 -4.99
N LEU A 87 0.20 -12.89 -4.05
CA LEU A 87 -0.65 -11.73 -4.29
C LEU A 87 0.14 -10.50 -4.72
N GLY A 88 1.29 -10.25 -4.07
CA GLY A 88 2.19 -9.18 -4.47
C GLY A 88 2.67 -9.33 -5.91
N ILE A 89 3.10 -10.54 -6.30
CA ILE A 89 3.55 -10.84 -7.66
C ILE A 89 2.39 -10.68 -8.65
N VAL A 90 1.24 -11.28 -8.38
CA VAL A 90 0.05 -11.24 -9.26
C VAL A 90 -0.37 -9.80 -9.52
N LEU A 91 -0.49 -8.96 -8.48
CA LEU A 91 -0.87 -7.57 -8.65
C LEU A 91 0.20 -6.76 -9.41
N THR A 92 1.48 -7.00 -9.13
CA THR A 92 2.58 -6.35 -9.86
C THR A 92 2.53 -6.70 -11.34
N VAL A 93 2.34 -7.98 -11.67
CA VAL A 93 2.26 -8.46 -13.07
C VAL A 93 1.02 -7.88 -13.75
N LEU A 94 -0.14 -7.98 -13.12
CA LEU A 94 -1.40 -7.50 -13.69
C LEU A 94 -1.36 -6.00 -14.01
N PHE A 95 -0.92 -5.19 -13.04
CA PHE A 95 -0.82 -3.74 -13.22
C PHE A 95 0.37 -3.36 -14.12
N GLY A 96 1.44 -4.14 -14.11
CA GLY A 96 2.55 -4.00 -15.06
C GLY A 96 2.10 -4.22 -16.52
N LEU A 97 1.26 -5.23 -16.77
CA LEU A 97 0.65 -5.45 -18.08
C LEU A 97 -0.25 -4.29 -18.49
N VAL A 98 -1.04 -3.74 -17.57
CA VAL A 98 -1.84 -2.53 -17.85
C VAL A 98 -0.94 -1.33 -18.21
N ALA A 99 0.17 -1.14 -17.49
CA ALA A 99 1.14 -0.08 -17.78
C ALA A 99 1.80 -0.25 -19.15
N LEU A 100 2.04 -1.49 -19.58
CA LEU A 100 2.59 -1.82 -20.90
C LEU A 100 1.58 -1.60 -22.03
N VAL A 101 0.32 -2.03 -21.85
CA VAL A 101 -0.73 -1.90 -22.87
C VAL A 101 -1.22 -0.46 -23.00
N ARG A 102 -1.21 0.32 -21.90
CA ARG A 102 -1.65 1.72 -21.88
C ARG A 102 -0.56 2.64 -21.34
N PRO A 103 0.54 2.84 -22.11
CA PRO A 103 1.63 3.69 -21.70
C PRO A 103 1.12 5.12 -21.44
N GLY A 104 1.46 5.65 -20.26
CA GLY A 104 1.06 7.01 -19.83
C GLY A 104 -0.17 7.08 -18.92
N GLN A 105 -0.92 5.98 -18.74
CA GLN A 105 -2.04 5.95 -17.78
C GLN A 105 -1.61 5.51 -16.37
N LEU A 106 -0.64 4.60 -16.29
CA LEU A 106 -0.14 4.06 -15.02
C LEU A 106 1.38 4.20 -14.94
N GLY A 107 1.89 4.78 -13.84
CA GLY A 107 3.32 4.88 -13.62
C GLY A 107 3.90 3.56 -13.12
N TRP A 108 5.12 3.22 -13.55
CA TRP A 108 5.85 2.07 -13.00
C TRP A 108 6.08 2.15 -11.47
N GLY A 109 6.02 3.35 -10.89
CA GLY A 109 6.00 3.55 -9.44
C GLY A 109 4.74 2.95 -8.81
N ASP A 110 3.56 3.22 -9.37
CA ASP A 110 2.28 2.70 -8.89
C ASP A 110 2.23 1.18 -8.98
N VAL A 111 2.79 0.59 -10.05
CA VAL A 111 2.87 -0.87 -10.24
C VAL A 111 3.64 -1.56 -9.12
N ARG A 112 4.73 -0.96 -8.64
CA ARG A 112 5.48 -1.53 -7.51
C ARG A 112 4.77 -1.28 -6.19
N ALA A 113 4.14 -0.12 -6.05
CA ALA A 113 3.39 0.18 -4.84
C ALA A 113 2.23 -0.79 -4.64
N ILE A 114 1.52 -1.16 -5.72
CA ILE A 114 0.43 -2.15 -5.66
C ILE A 114 0.95 -3.56 -5.39
N GLY A 115 2.16 -3.89 -5.82
CA GLY A 115 2.84 -5.11 -5.41
C GLY A 115 3.04 -5.18 -3.89
N VAL A 116 3.59 -4.13 -3.29
CA VAL A 116 3.84 -4.09 -1.84
C VAL A 116 2.53 -4.05 -1.04
N ALA A 117 1.53 -3.30 -1.51
CA ALA A 117 0.19 -3.33 -0.93
C ALA A 117 -0.45 -4.74 -1.04
N GLY A 118 -0.23 -5.44 -2.16
CA GLY A 118 -0.65 -6.83 -2.35
C GLY A 118 -0.05 -7.79 -1.34
N ILE A 119 1.23 -7.62 -1.01
CA ILE A 119 1.89 -8.39 0.05
C ILE A 119 1.21 -8.12 1.41
N ALA A 120 1.05 -6.83 1.77
CA ALA A 120 0.47 -6.44 3.04
C ALA A 120 -0.95 -6.99 3.23
N LEU A 121 -1.76 -6.92 2.19
CA LEU A 121 -3.14 -7.40 2.22
C LEU A 121 -3.25 -8.92 2.06
N GLY A 122 -2.37 -9.54 1.26
CA GLY A 122 -2.37 -10.98 1.04
C GLY A 122 -2.02 -11.79 2.28
N TRP A 123 -1.26 -11.21 3.22
CA TRP A 123 -1.06 -11.80 4.55
C TRP A 123 -2.36 -11.96 5.33
N LEU A 124 -3.29 -11.00 5.18
CA LEU A 124 -4.61 -11.02 5.83
C LEU A 124 -5.63 -11.88 5.07
N GLY A 125 -5.29 -12.34 3.87
CA GLY A 125 -6.13 -13.18 3.04
C GLY A 125 -6.81 -12.44 1.89
N TRP A 126 -7.56 -13.21 1.08
CA TRP A 126 -8.18 -12.72 -0.14
C TRP A 126 -9.22 -11.62 0.10
N ALA A 127 -10.04 -11.75 1.15
CA ALA A 127 -11.06 -10.76 1.48
C ALA A 127 -10.45 -9.37 1.74
N ALA A 128 -9.34 -9.33 2.48
CA ALA A 128 -8.59 -8.10 2.73
C ALA A 128 -7.96 -7.54 1.45
N ALA A 129 -7.41 -8.40 0.57
CA ALA A 129 -6.89 -7.97 -0.72
C ALA A 129 -7.97 -7.30 -1.58
N TYR A 130 -9.16 -7.92 -1.71
CA TYR A 130 -10.26 -7.33 -2.46
C TYR A 130 -10.76 -6.02 -1.83
N ALA A 131 -10.98 -6.02 -0.51
CA ALA A 131 -11.44 -4.83 0.19
C ALA A 131 -10.44 -3.67 0.08
N GLY A 132 -9.14 -3.95 0.24
CA GLY A 132 -8.09 -2.93 0.18
C GLY A 132 -7.98 -2.30 -1.19
N ILE A 133 -7.92 -3.12 -2.24
CA ILE A 133 -7.88 -2.64 -3.62
C ILE A 133 -9.15 -1.84 -3.96
N PHE A 134 -10.33 -2.37 -3.61
CA PHE A 134 -11.60 -1.70 -3.84
C PHE A 134 -11.67 -0.33 -3.14
N LEU A 135 -11.24 -0.26 -1.89
CA LEU A 135 -11.21 0.97 -1.11
C LEU A 135 -10.23 2.00 -1.71
N SER A 136 -9.05 1.54 -2.15
CA SER A 136 -8.08 2.38 -2.86
C SER A 136 -8.65 3.00 -4.13
N PHE A 137 -9.34 2.21 -4.95
CA PHE A 137 -10.03 2.73 -6.14
C PHE A 137 -11.17 3.69 -5.79
N THR A 138 -11.92 3.39 -4.73
CA THR A 138 -13.00 4.25 -4.24
C THR A 138 -12.48 5.61 -3.81
N PHE A 139 -11.39 5.65 -3.04
CA PHE A 139 -10.76 6.91 -2.63
C PHE A 139 -10.22 7.70 -3.83
N ALA A 140 -9.58 7.03 -4.79
CA ALA A 140 -9.12 7.66 -6.02
C ALA A 140 -10.29 8.24 -6.83
N LEU A 141 -11.40 7.52 -6.94
CA LEU A 141 -12.60 7.94 -7.66
C LEU A 141 -13.27 9.16 -7.00
N ILE A 142 -13.46 9.12 -5.68
CA ILE A 142 -14.02 10.25 -4.90
C ILE A 142 -13.16 11.50 -5.12
N PHE A 143 -11.84 11.36 -5.03
CA PHE A 143 -10.93 12.48 -5.25
C PHE A 143 -11.05 13.10 -6.66
N VAL A 144 -11.19 12.27 -7.69
CA VAL A 144 -11.40 12.73 -9.07
C VAL A 144 -12.73 13.46 -9.23
N ILE A 145 -13.80 12.95 -8.62
CA ILE A 145 -15.13 13.59 -8.66
C ILE A 145 -15.08 14.96 -8.00
N LEU A 146 -14.48 15.06 -6.81
CA LEU A 146 -14.37 16.31 -6.06
C LEU A 146 -13.49 17.37 -6.75
N ARG A 147 -12.44 16.96 -7.47
CA ARG A 147 -11.60 17.90 -8.24
C ARG A 147 -12.25 18.44 -9.52
N GLY A 148 -13.36 17.85 -9.96
CA GLY A 148 -14.11 18.29 -11.15
C GLY A 148 -13.39 18.03 -12.48
N ARG A 149 -14.10 18.29 -13.59
CA ARG A 149 -13.65 17.99 -14.96
C ARG A 149 -12.40 18.75 -15.42
N ALA A 150 -12.08 19.88 -14.79
CA ALA A 150 -11.00 20.78 -15.20
C ALA A 150 -9.58 20.17 -15.06
N HIS A 151 -9.41 19.13 -14.24
CA HIS A 151 -8.11 18.48 -14.00
C HIS A 151 -7.92 17.12 -14.71
N ARG A 152 -8.84 16.69 -15.58
CA ARG A 152 -8.77 15.37 -16.28
C ARG A 152 -7.48 15.14 -17.10
N LYS A 153 -6.74 16.19 -17.45
CA LYS A 153 -5.46 16.09 -18.19
C LYS A 153 -4.24 15.83 -17.31
N GLN A 154 -4.36 15.94 -15.98
CA GLN A 154 -3.25 15.61 -15.08
C GLN A 154 -3.41 14.16 -14.61
N ALA A 155 -2.40 13.32 -14.89
CA ALA A 155 -2.35 11.96 -14.39
C ALA A 155 -2.45 11.98 -12.85
N VAL A 156 -3.57 11.45 -12.33
CA VAL A 156 -3.78 11.31 -10.89
C VAL A 156 -2.89 10.18 -10.40
N ARG A 157 -2.04 10.48 -9.41
CA ARG A 157 -1.17 9.49 -8.78
C ARG A 157 -2.00 8.53 -7.95
N PHE A 158 -1.86 7.24 -8.23
CA PHE A 158 -2.65 6.22 -7.56
C PHE A 158 -2.02 5.81 -6.22
N GLY A 159 -0.69 5.90 -6.11
CA GLY A 159 0.10 5.54 -4.92
C GLY A 159 -0.49 6.00 -3.57
N PRO A 160 -0.83 7.28 -3.36
CA PRO A 160 -1.37 7.74 -2.08
C PRO A 160 -2.72 7.09 -1.70
N PHE A 161 -3.63 6.95 -2.66
CA PHE A 161 -4.94 6.32 -2.44
C PHE A 161 -4.81 4.81 -2.23
N LEU A 162 -3.83 4.20 -2.90
CA LEU A 162 -3.47 2.82 -2.72
C LEU A 162 -2.99 2.56 -1.28
N VAL A 163 -2.02 3.32 -0.79
CA VAL A 163 -1.51 3.20 0.59
C VAL A 163 -2.62 3.45 1.59
N ALA A 164 -3.45 4.48 1.39
CA ALA A 164 -4.56 4.79 2.29
C ALA A 164 -5.56 3.64 2.40
N GLY A 165 -6.03 3.10 1.27
CA GLY A 165 -6.96 1.95 1.27
C GLY A 165 -6.36 0.71 1.93
N ALA A 166 -5.08 0.42 1.65
CA ALA A 166 -4.37 -0.71 2.24
C ALA A 166 -4.22 -0.58 3.76
N VAL A 167 -3.82 0.60 4.26
CA VAL A 167 -3.68 0.86 5.70
C VAL A 167 -5.02 0.76 6.44
N VAL A 168 -6.09 1.32 5.88
CA VAL A 168 -7.43 1.25 6.47
C VAL A 168 -7.90 -0.20 6.58
N VAL A 169 -7.74 -0.99 5.52
CA VAL A 169 -8.14 -2.41 5.57
C VAL A 169 -7.25 -3.21 6.51
N CYS A 170 -5.95 -2.91 6.58
CA CYS A 170 -5.08 -3.51 7.59
C CYS A 170 -5.54 -3.20 9.02
N ALA A 171 -6.02 -1.98 9.28
CA ALA A 171 -6.51 -1.63 10.61
C ALA A 171 -7.81 -2.35 10.99
N LEU A 172 -8.71 -2.53 10.02
CA LEU A 172 -10.05 -3.07 10.25
C LEU A 172 -10.12 -4.59 10.19
N MET A 173 -9.30 -5.24 9.35
CA MET A 173 -9.34 -6.69 9.19
C MET A 173 -8.38 -7.38 10.16
N PRO A 174 -8.90 -8.27 11.03
CA PRO A 174 -8.06 -9.11 11.86
C PRO A 174 -7.28 -10.10 10.99
N THR A 175 -6.13 -10.54 11.50
CA THR A 175 -5.41 -11.65 10.90
C THR A 175 -6.26 -12.91 11.07
N VAL A 176 -6.66 -13.52 9.95
CA VAL A 176 -7.40 -14.80 9.98
C VAL A 176 -6.52 -15.83 10.69
N GLN A 177 -7.04 -16.42 11.77
CA GLN A 177 -6.36 -17.46 12.56
C GLN A 177 -6.38 -18.79 11.82
#